data_AF-A0A657IVN4-F1
#
_entry.id   AF-A0A657IVN4-F1
#
_cell.length_a   1.000
_cell.length_b   1.000
_cell.length_c   1.000
_cell.angle_alpha   90.00
_cell.angle_beta   90.00
_cell.angle_gamma   90.00
#
_symmetry.space_group_name_H-M   'P 1'
#
loop_
_entity.id
_entity.type
_entity.pdbx_description
1 polymer ?
#
loop_
_entity_poly.entity_id
_entity_poly.type
_entity_poly.pdbx_seq_one_letter_code
_entity_poly.pdbx_strand_id
1 'polypeptide(L)'
;MHLKIDTGLGRNGATARDWPGFAARARTLEQEGLVQVVGIFSHLAVADEPTRPETREQLARFDAAVAQAREVGLNPRTCHLANTPGALADGDDAQHREILRDAVRVGLALYGLSPFPASRRRSWGCARR
;
A
#
# COMPACT_ATOMS: atom_id res chain seq x y z
N MET A 1 12.67 5.40 -8.51
CA MET A 1 12.47 4.04 -7.94
C MET A 1 11.43 4.09 -6.83
N HIS A 2 10.60 3.04 -6.70
CA HIS A 2 9.68 2.86 -5.58
C HIS A 2 10.15 1.71 -4.70
N LEU A 3 10.27 1.93 -3.39
CA LEU A 3 10.66 0.91 -2.44
C LEU A 3 9.43 0.11 -1.99
N LYS A 4 9.55 -1.21 -1.94
CA LYS A 4 8.46 -2.07 -1.46
C LYS A 4 8.77 -2.62 -0.07
N ILE A 5 7.90 -2.32 0.89
CA ILE A 5 7.89 -2.96 2.21
C ILE A 5 6.87 -4.10 2.21
N ASP A 6 7.23 -5.25 2.76
CA ASP A 6 6.26 -6.29 3.08
C ASP A 6 5.67 -6.04 4.47
N THR A 7 4.38 -5.74 4.52
CA THR A 7 3.66 -5.47 5.78
C THR A 7 2.87 -6.67 6.29
N GLY A 8 2.93 -7.81 5.60
CA GLY A 8 2.21 -9.03 6.00
C GLY A 8 1.63 -9.85 4.84
N LEU A 9 1.89 -9.49 3.58
CA LEU A 9 1.44 -10.31 2.44
C LEU A 9 2.35 -11.54 2.25
N GLY A 10 3.64 -11.45 2.63
CA GLY A 10 4.56 -12.58 2.55
C GLY A 10 4.99 -12.96 1.13
N ARG A 11 4.90 -12.01 0.18
CA ARG A 11 5.18 -12.26 -1.25
C ARG A 11 6.49 -11.63 -1.71
N ASN A 12 6.52 -10.30 -1.79
CA ASN A 12 7.70 -9.52 -2.16
C ASN A 12 7.77 -8.27 -1.29
N GLY A 13 8.95 -7.66 -1.25
CA GLY A 13 9.24 -6.45 -0.48
C GLY A 13 10.24 -6.78 0.62
N ALA A 14 10.94 -5.77 1.11
CA ALA A 14 11.80 -5.95 2.27
C ALA A 14 10.94 -6.26 3.50
N THR A 15 11.38 -7.23 4.31
CA THR A 15 10.69 -7.57 5.55
C THR A 15 10.89 -6.46 6.59
N ALA A 16 10.08 -6.43 7.65
CA ALA A 16 10.27 -5.47 8.74
C ALA A 16 11.68 -5.55 9.36
N ARG A 17 12.29 -6.73 9.40
CA ARG A 17 13.66 -6.95 9.86
C ARG A 17 14.69 -6.32 8.91
N ASP A 18 14.49 -6.47 7.60
CA ASP A 18 15.48 -6.06 6.60
C ASP A 18 15.29 -4.58 6.19
N TRP A 19 14.13 -4.00 6.47
CA TRP A 19 13.75 -2.65 6.07
C TRP A 19 14.73 -1.55 6.47
N PRO A 20 15.25 -1.49 7.73
CA PRO A 20 16.19 -0.44 8.11
C PRO A 20 17.46 -0.43 7.26
N GLY A 21 18.05 -1.61 7.02
CA GLY A 21 19.24 -1.76 6.18
C GLY A 21 18.94 -1.47 4.71
N PHE A 22 17.78 -1.90 4.23
CA PHE A 22 17.33 -1.65 2.85
C PHE A 22 17.12 -0.16 2.57
N ALA A 23 16.45 0.57 3.49
CA ALA A 23 16.23 2.01 3.38
C ALA A 23 17.55 2.79 3.46
N ALA A 24 18.44 2.44 4.38
CA ALA A 24 19.77 3.05 4.49
C ALA A 24 20.59 2.87 3.20
N ARG A 25 20.59 1.65 2.62
CA ARG A 25 21.30 1.41 1.35
C ARG A 25 20.68 2.21 0.20
N ALA A 26 19.36 2.28 0.13
CA ALA A 26 18.67 3.09 -0.88
C ALA A 26 19.05 4.58 -0.75
N ARG A 27 19.18 5.10 0.48
CA ARG A 27 19.66 6.48 0.71
C ARG A 27 21.09 6.69 0.24
N THR A 28 22.00 5.78 0.55
CA THR A 28 23.39 5.87 0.07
C THR A 28 23.45 5.96 -1.46
N LEU A 29 22.69 5.09 -2.16
CA LEU A 29 22.63 5.11 -3.62
C LEU A 29 22.02 6.41 -4.17
N GLU A 30 21.09 7.03 -3.43
CA GLU A 30 20.51 8.32 -3.79
C GLU A 30 21.51 9.48 -3.61
N GLN A 31 22.33 9.44 -2.55
CA GLN A 31 23.41 10.41 -2.33
C GLN A 31 24.54 10.27 -3.37
N GLU A 32 24.79 9.05 -3.85
CA GLU A 32 25.70 8.77 -4.96
C GLU A 32 25.12 9.19 -6.33
N GLY A 33 23.86 9.63 -6.39
CA GLY A 33 23.19 10.05 -7.62
C GLY A 33 22.80 8.90 -8.55
N LEU A 34 22.90 7.65 -8.10
CA LEU A 34 22.63 6.46 -8.93
C LEU A 34 21.14 6.15 -9.05
N VAL A 35 20.37 6.50 -8.04
CA VAL A 35 18.92 6.31 -8.01
C VAL A 35 18.24 7.52 -7.39
N GLN A 36 16.94 7.65 -7.63
CA GLN A 36 16.08 8.55 -6.89
C GLN A 36 14.93 7.75 -6.28
N VAL A 37 14.74 7.85 -4.97
CA VAL A 37 13.62 7.20 -4.28
C VAL A 37 12.43 8.16 -4.30
N VAL A 38 11.47 7.87 -5.17
CA VAL A 38 10.29 8.74 -5.37
C VAL A 38 9.05 8.23 -4.65
N GLY A 39 9.05 6.98 -4.18
CA GLY A 39 7.89 6.42 -3.50
C GLY A 39 8.16 5.19 -2.65
N ILE A 40 7.20 4.88 -1.77
CA ILE A 40 7.17 3.70 -0.92
C ILE A 40 5.80 3.03 -1.07
N PHE A 41 5.77 1.70 -1.10
CA PHE A 41 4.51 0.98 -1.21
C PHE A 41 4.50 -0.38 -0.55
N SER A 42 3.29 -0.85 -0.26
CA SER A 42 3.03 -2.24 0.10
C SER A 42 1.77 -2.75 -0.61
N HIS A 43 1.30 -3.94 -0.27
CA HIS A 43 0.09 -4.52 -0.83
C HIS A 43 -0.75 -5.14 0.30
N LEU A 44 -2.00 -4.69 0.41
CA LEU A 44 -2.93 -5.22 1.40
C LEU A 44 -3.31 -6.66 1.05
N ALA A 45 -3.33 -7.53 2.06
CA ALA A 45 -3.57 -8.96 1.90
C ALA A 45 -5.07 -9.30 1.83
N VAL A 46 -5.89 -8.63 2.66
CA VAL A 46 -7.31 -8.96 2.88
C VAL A 46 -8.19 -7.70 2.92
N ALA A 47 -7.90 -6.73 2.05
CA ALA A 47 -8.66 -5.46 2.01
C ALA A 47 -10.11 -5.62 1.55
N ASP A 48 -10.47 -6.76 0.96
CA ASP A 48 -11.81 -7.17 0.60
C ASP A 48 -12.62 -7.73 1.79
N GLU A 49 -11.99 -7.89 2.96
CA GLU A 49 -12.61 -8.36 4.21
C GLU A 49 -12.52 -7.28 5.33
N PRO A 50 -13.46 -6.32 5.42
CA PRO A 50 -13.31 -5.16 6.31
C PRO A 50 -13.30 -5.44 7.82
N THR A 51 -13.75 -6.62 8.24
CA THR A 51 -13.73 -7.04 9.65
C THR A 51 -12.38 -7.60 10.09
N ARG A 52 -11.47 -7.86 9.14
CA ARG A 52 -10.17 -8.48 9.40
C ARG A 52 -9.20 -7.42 9.94
N PRO A 53 -8.56 -7.64 11.11
CA PRO A 53 -7.65 -6.66 11.70
C PRO A 53 -6.37 -6.43 10.87
N GLU A 54 -6.01 -7.38 10.01
CA GLU A 54 -4.76 -7.37 9.25
C GLU A 54 -4.60 -6.12 8.39
N THR A 55 -5.68 -5.58 7.81
CA THR A 55 -5.60 -4.32 7.04
C THR A 55 -5.13 -3.16 7.92
N ARG A 56 -5.61 -3.07 9.17
CA ARG A 56 -5.18 -2.07 10.14
C ARG A 56 -3.74 -2.30 10.58
N GLU A 57 -3.35 -3.54 10.82
CA GLU A 57 -1.98 -3.88 11.20
C GLU A 57 -0.98 -3.57 10.07
N GLN A 58 -1.36 -3.88 8.83
CA GLN A 58 -0.57 -3.57 7.64
C GLN A 58 -0.41 -2.06 7.46
N LEU A 59 -1.44 -1.27 7.76
CA LEU A 59 -1.39 0.19 7.75
C LEU A 59 -0.39 0.72 8.78
N ALA A 60 -0.47 0.25 10.03
CA ALA A 60 0.46 0.66 11.09
C ALA A 60 1.92 0.30 10.77
N ARG A 61 2.16 -0.91 10.23
CA ARG A 61 3.50 -1.33 9.78
C ARG A 61 3.99 -0.50 8.60
N PHE A 62 3.10 -0.13 7.68
CA PHE A 62 3.44 0.74 6.56
C PHE A 62 3.88 2.13 7.05
N ASP A 63 3.18 2.69 8.03
CA ASP A 63 3.50 4.02 8.58
C ASP A 63 4.83 4.03 9.32
N ALA A 64 5.09 3.00 10.11
CA ALA A 64 6.39 2.81 10.75
C ALA A 64 7.51 2.72 9.71
N ALA A 65 7.31 1.98 8.62
CA ALA A 65 8.30 1.85 7.55
C ALA A 65 8.55 3.18 6.82
N VAL A 66 7.50 3.97 6.53
CA VAL A 66 7.63 5.30 5.92
C VAL A 66 8.36 6.27 6.87
N ALA A 67 8.04 6.25 8.16
CA ALA A 67 8.73 7.06 9.16
C ALA A 67 10.23 6.71 9.23
N GLN A 68 10.57 5.43 9.32
CA GLN A 68 11.97 4.95 9.32
C GLN A 68 12.73 5.36 8.04
N ALA A 69 12.08 5.31 6.88
CA ALA A 69 12.69 5.76 5.64
C ALA A 69 12.99 7.27 5.66
N ARG A 70 12.09 8.07 6.24
CA ARG A 70 12.29 9.51 6.42
C ARG A 70 13.40 9.84 7.42
N GLU A 71 13.51 9.07 8.50
CA GLU A 71 14.58 9.22 9.50
C GLU A 71 15.98 9.03 8.90
N VAL A 72 16.14 8.09 7.96
CA VAL A 72 17.41 7.91 7.22
C VAL A 72 17.61 8.93 6.09
N GLY A 73 16.71 9.90 5.94
CA GLY A 73 16.85 11.02 5.00
C GLY A 73 16.29 10.77 3.60
N LEU A 74 15.51 9.71 3.38
CA LEU A 74 14.73 9.56 2.15
C LEU A 74 13.51 10.49 2.19
N ASN A 75 13.14 11.08 1.04
CA ASN A 75 11.97 11.94 0.94
C ASN A 75 11.02 11.49 -0.19
N PRO A 76 10.36 10.32 -0.04
CA PRO A 76 9.44 9.81 -1.05
C PRO A 76 8.22 10.73 -1.19
N ARG A 77 7.86 11.07 -2.43
CA ARG A 77 6.72 11.94 -2.75
C ARG A 77 5.41 11.17 -2.90
N THR A 78 5.48 9.85 -3.07
CA THR A 78 4.30 9.03 -3.32
C THR A 78 4.33 7.78 -2.45
N CYS A 79 3.44 7.72 -1.48
CA CYS A 79 3.12 6.54 -0.72
C CYS A 79 1.83 5.92 -1.26
N HIS A 80 1.85 4.63 -1.58
CA HIS A 80 0.66 3.95 -2.09
C HIS A 80 0.44 2.57 -1.48
N LEU A 81 -0.74 2.33 -0.94
CA LEU A 81 -1.07 1.09 -0.22
C LEU A 81 -2.25 0.36 -0.85
N ALA A 82 -3.38 1.07 -1.01
CA ALA A 82 -4.63 0.52 -1.52
C ALA A 82 -4.48 -0.19 -2.88
N ASN A 83 -4.94 -1.44 -2.92
CA ASN A 83 -5.32 -2.17 -4.12
C ASN A 83 -6.81 -1.93 -4.43
N THR A 84 -7.39 -2.58 -5.45
CA THR A 84 -8.81 -2.39 -5.81
C THR A 84 -9.78 -2.45 -4.61
N PRO A 85 -9.80 -3.50 -3.76
CA PRO A 85 -10.72 -3.52 -2.62
C PRO A 85 -10.40 -2.42 -1.60
N GLY A 86 -9.13 -2.14 -1.32
CA GLY A 86 -8.76 -1.05 -0.41
C GLY A 86 -9.16 0.34 -0.92
N ALA A 87 -9.25 0.53 -2.24
CA ALA A 87 -9.67 1.79 -2.85
C ALA A 87 -11.20 1.95 -2.94
N LEU A 88 -11.93 0.82 -2.87
CA LEU A 88 -13.39 0.76 -3.05
C LEU A 88 -14.11 0.33 -1.77
N ALA A 89 -13.40 0.17 -0.65
CA ALA A 89 -13.95 -0.31 0.60
C ALA A 89 -15.07 0.63 1.07
N ASP A 90 -16.23 0.05 1.39
CA ASP A 90 -17.35 0.80 1.94
C ASP A 90 -17.05 1.17 3.40
N GLY A 91 -16.59 2.40 3.60
CA GLY A 91 -16.47 3.06 4.90
C GLY A 91 -16.00 4.50 4.70
N ASP A 92 -16.78 5.48 5.14
CA ASP A 92 -16.29 6.86 5.31
C ASP A 92 -15.56 7.01 6.66
N ASP A 93 -14.93 5.93 7.12
CA ASP A 93 -14.18 5.92 8.35
C ASP A 93 -12.77 6.48 8.12
N ALA A 94 -12.15 6.93 9.20
CA ALA A 94 -10.81 7.52 9.16
C ALA A 94 -9.77 6.54 8.58
N GLN A 95 -9.93 5.24 8.85
CA GLN A 95 -9.01 4.21 8.38
C GLN A 95 -9.03 4.08 6.85
N HIS A 96 -10.20 4.15 6.22
CA HIS A 96 -10.29 4.13 4.75
C HIS A 96 -9.56 5.32 4.12
N ARG A 97 -9.75 6.54 4.65
CA ARG A 97 -9.03 7.72 4.16
C ARG A 97 -7.51 7.57 4.33
N GLU A 98 -7.07 6.91 5.41
CA GLU A 98 -5.66 6.62 5.60
C GLU A 98 -5.09 5.66 4.55
N ILE A 99 -5.77 4.56 4.21
CA ILE A 99 -5.23 3.57 3.25
C ILE A 99 -5.14 4.08 1.80
N LEU A 100 -5.90 5.11 1.41
CA LEU A 100 -5.87 5.69 0.07
C LEU A 100 -4.50 6.34 -0.24
N ARG A 101 -3.88 6.97 0.76
CA ARG A 101 -2.56 7.64 0.66
C ARG A 101 -2.47 8.58 -0.56
N ASP A 102 -1.26 8.78 -1.10
CA ASP A 102 -1.01 9.72 -2.21
C ASP A 102 -1.47 9.16 -3.57
N ALA A 103 -1.54 7.82 -3.69
CA ALA A 103 -2.01 7.15 -4.88
C ALA A 103 -2.59 5.75 -4.56
N VAL A 104 -3.55 5.33 -5.39
CA VAL A 104 -4.17 4.00 -5.32
C VAL A 104 -3.79 3.16 -6.54
N ARG A 105 -3.73 1.83 -6.37
CA ARG A 105 -3.42 0.88 -7.45
C ARG A 105 -4.64 0.02 -7.75
N VAL A 106 -5.51 0.55 -8.61
CA VAL A 106 -6.72 -0.15 -9.07
C VAL A 106 -6.35 -1.06 -10.25
N GLY A 107 -6.64 -2.35 -10.13
CA GLY A 107 -6.43 -3.34 -11.19
C GLY A 107 -7.75 -3.96 -11.60
N LEU A 108 -8.29 -4.84 -10.75
CA LEU A 108 -9.52 -5.60 -11.01
C LEU A 108 -10.71 -4.74 -11.48
N ALA A 109 -10.95 -3.58 -10.85
CA ALA A 109 -12.07 -2.72 -11.20
C ALA A 109 -11.89 -1.99 -12.55
N LEU A 110 -10.66 -1.88 -13.08
CA LEU A 110 -10.45 -1.37 -14.45
C LEU A 110 -11.11 -2.27 -15.50
N TYR A 111 -11.33 -3.55 -15.17
CA TYR A 111 -12.01 -4.52 -16.03
C TYR A 111 -13.51 -4.64 -15.73
N GLY A 112 -14.06 -3.76 -14.89
CA GLY A 112 -15.47 -3.81 -14.47
C GLY A 112 -15.79 -4.97 -13.53
N LEU A 113 -14.78 -5.56 -12.88
CA LEU A 113 -14.93 -6.66 -11.94
C LEU A 113 -14.92 -6.16 -10.49
N SER A 114 -15.90 -6.60 -9.71
CA SER A 114 -16.01 -6.29 -8.28
C SER A 114 -15.03 -7.14 -7.47
N PRO A 115 -14.24 -6.55 -6.55
CA PRO A 115 -13.45 -7.33 -5.59
C PRO A 115 -14.29 -7.86 -4.42
N PHE A 116 -15.54 -7.42 -4.28
CA PHE A 116 -16.45 -7.81 -3.20
C PHE A 116 -17.48 -8.86 -3.66
N PRO A 117 -17.99 -9.70 -2.73
CA PRO A 117 -19.07 -10.64 -3.02
C PRO A 117 -20.33 -9.93 -3.53
N ALA A 118 -21.15 -10.66 -4.30
CA ALA A 118 -22.30 -10.10 -5.01
C ALA A 118 -23.33 -9.41 -4.09
N SER A 119 -23.42 -9.80 -2.82
CA SER A 119 -24.29 -9.20 -1.81
C SER A 119 -23.87 -7.79 -1.39
N ARG A 120 -22.62 -7.39 -1.64
CA ARG A 120 -22.06 -6.07 -1.31
C ARG A 120 -21.82 -5.21 -2.56
N ARG A 121 -22.45 -5.56 -3.69
CA ARG A 121 -22.38 -4.77 -4.92
C ARG A 121 -23.16 -3.47 -4.79
N ARG A 122 -22.45 -2.38 -4.53
CA ARG A 122 -22.91 -1.06 -4.97
C ARG A 122 -22.94 -0.99 -6.51
N SER A 123 -23.79 -0.13 -7.03
CA SER A 123 -23.89 0.20 -8.46
C SER A 123 -22.67 1.01 -8.94
N TRP A 124 -21.46 0.44 -8.85
CA TRP A 124 -20.23 1.03 -9.38
C TRP A 124 -20.08 0.81 -10.91
N GLY A 125 -21.17 0.49 -11.62
CA GLY A 125 -21.13 0.19 -13.07
C GLY A 125 -20.34 -1.07 -13.44
N CYS A 126 -19.80 -1.83 -12.48
CA CYS A 126 -19.08 -3.08 -12.71
C CYS A 126 -20.06 -4.15 -13.22
N ALA A 127 -20.14 -4.40 -14.52
CA ALA A 127 -21.12 -5.33 -15.11
C ALA A 127 -20.79 -6.81 -14.83
N ARG A 128 -21.82 -7.66 -14.84
CA ARG A 128 -21.66 -9.11 -15.03
C ARG A 128 -21.48 -9.34 -16.54
N ARG A 129 -20.50 -10.15 -16.93
CA ARG A 129 -20.69 -10.99 -18.13
C ARG A 129 -21.27 -12.31 -17.66
#